data_AF-A0A9Q5C5C6-F1
#
_entry.id   AF-A0A9Q5C5C6-F1
#
_cell.length_a   1.000
_cell.length_b   1.000
_cell.length_c   1.000
_cell.angle_alpha   90.00
_cell.angle_beta   90.00
_cell.angle_gamma   90.00
#
_symmetry.space_group_name_H-M   'P 1'
#
loop_
_entity.id
_entity.type
_entity.pdbx_description
1 polymer ?
#
loop_
_entity_poly.entity_id
_entity_poly.type
_entity_poly.pdbx_seq_one_letter_code
_entity_poly.pdbx_strand_id
1 'polypeptide(L)'
;MESWLFLALVLVVALVGKNMSLIIATGVVMALKLIPFASKWLPVIQAKGINWGVTVISVAILIPIATGQIGFKDLINTFKLPAGWIAILAGIAVAILSRYGVDQLAADRK
;
A
#
# COMPACT_ATOMS: atom_id res chain seq x y z
N MET A 1 -22.05 15.21 -2.72
CA MET A 1 -21.22 15.74 -3.84
C MET A 1 -19.75 15.87 -3.47
N GLU A 2 -19.41 16.08 -2.21
CA GLU A 2 -18.03 16.31 -1.73
C GLU A 2 -17.04 15.19 -2.06
N SER A 3 -17.44 13.92 -1.91
CA SER A 3 -16.54 12.80 -2.23
C SER A 3 -16.14 12.72 -3.72
N TRP A 4 -16.92 13.30 -4.65
CA TRP A 4 -16.53 13.37 -6.07
C TRP A 4 -15.45 14.44 -6.31
N LEU A 5 -15.58 15.60 -5.66
CA LEU A 5 -14.57 16.66 -5.69
C LEU A 5 -13.25 16.19 -5.07
N PHE A 6 -13.31 15.44 -3.97
CA PHE A 6 -12.13 14.87 -3.34
C PHE A 6 -11.41 13.87 -4.25
N LEU A 7 -12.15 12.93 -4.86
CA LEU A 7 -11.56 11.98 -5.82
C LEU A 7 -11.01 12.68 -7.07
N ALA A 8 -11.68 13.73 -7.56
CA ALA A 8 -11.17 14.54 -8.66
C ALA A 8 -9.86 15.26 -8.30
N LEU A 9 -9.77 15.81 -7.08
CA LEU A 9 -8.54 16.43 -6.59
C LEU A 9 -7.40 15.41 -6.49
N VAL A 10 -7.67 14.22 -5.93
CA VAL A 10 -6.68 13.13 -5.87
C VAL A 10 -6.24 12.71 -7.28
N LEU A 11 -7.15 12.65 -8.25
CA LEU A 11 -6.81 12.33 -9.64
C LEU A 11 -5.93 13.43 -10.27
N VAL A 12 -6.20 14.71 -10.02
CA VAL A 12 -5.34 15.81 -10.49
C VAL A 12 -3.94 15.70 -9.89
N VAL A 13 -3.83 15.44 -8.58
CA VAL A 13 -2.53 15.22 -7.93
C VAL A 13 -1.82 14.00 -8.51
N ALA A 14 -2.55 12.92 -8.79
CA ALA A 14 -2.01 11.71 -9.39
C ALA A 14 -1.46 11.95 -10.82
N LEU A 15 -2.16 12.77 -11.62
CA LEU A 15 -1.74 13.17 -12.96
C LEU A 15 -0.50 14.06 -12.93
N VAL A 16 -0.47 15.06 -12.05
CA VAL A 16 0.69 15.95 -11.88
C VAL A 16 1.90 15.17 -11.37
N GLY A 17 1.69 14.27 -10.41
CA GLY A 17 2.71 13.36 -9.90
C GLY A 17 3.08 12.22 -10.86
N LYS A 18 2.42 12.12 -12.03
CA LYS A 18 2.60 11.05 -13.02
C LYS A 18 2.56 9.63 -12.41
N ASN A 19 1.79 9.45 -11.34
CA ASN A 19 1.72 8.19 -10.61
C ASN A 19 0.64 7.31 -11.24
N MET A 20 1.05 6.45 -12.19
CA MET A 20 0.12 5.60 -12.93
C MET A 20 -0.71 4.69 -12.01
N SER A 21 -0.11 4.16 -10.95
CA SER A 21 -0.81 3.34 -9.95
C SER A 21 -1.93 4.14 -9.26
N LEU A 22 -1.66 5.38 -8.85
CA LEU A 22 -2.65 6.24 -8.18
C LEU A 22 -3.75 6.72 -9.14
N ILE A 23 -3.39 7.00 -10.41
CA ILE A 23 -4.35 7.34 -11.47
C ILE A 23 -5.34 6.20 -11.67
N ILE A 24 -4.83 4.97 -11.85
CA ILE A 24 -5.66 3.77 -12.04
C ILE A 24 -6.53 3.53 -10.81
N ALA A 25 -5.95 3.57 -9.60
CA ALA A 25 -6.70 3.35 -8.36
C ALA A 25 -7.86 4.36 -8.21
N THR A 26 -7.60 5.64 -8.44
CA THR A 26 -8.63 6.69 -8.32
C THR A 26 -9.71 6.54 -9.39
N GLY A 27 -9.32 6.23 -10.63
CA GLY A 27 -10.25 5.96 -11.73
C GLY A 27 -11.16 4.76 -11.45
N VAL A 28 -10.60 3.65 -10.95
CA VAL A 28 -11.36 2.46 -10.56
C VAL A 28 -12.36 2.79 -9.44
N VAL A 29 -11.94 3.53 -8.41
CA VAL A 29 -12.84 3.92 -7.30
C VAL A 29 -13.97 4.83 -7.80
N MET A 30 -13.67 5.79 -8.68
CA MET A 30 -14.70 6.64 -9.30
C MET A 30 -15.68 5.82 -10.15
N ALA A 31 -15.20 4.88 -10.95
CA ALA A 31 -16.04 4.00 -11.76
C ALA A 31 -16.93 3.10 -10.87
N LEU A 32 -16.37 2.50 -9.82
CA LEU A 32 -17.14 1.70 -8.85
C LEU A 32 -18.21 2.54 -8.15
N LYS A 33 -17.93 3.80 -7.86
CA LYS A 33 -18.89 4.72 -7.22
C LYS A 33 -20.07 5.09 -8.12
N LEU A 34 -19.95 4.98 -9.45
CA LEU A 34 -21.08 5.15 -10.37
C LEU A 34 -22.10 4.00 -10.28
N ILE A 35 -21.67 2.84 -9.79
CA ILE A 35 -22.52 1.65 -9.68
C ILE A 35 -23.29 1.70 -8.35
N PRO A 36 -24.63 1.85 -8.35
CA PRO A 36 -25.41 2.03 -7.12
C PRO A 36 -25.35 0.83 -6.16
N PHE A 37 -25.04 -0.38 -6.66
CA PHE A 37 -24.88 -1.60 -5.86
C PHE A 37 -23.47 -1.80 -5.28
N ALA A 38 -22.48 -1.00 -5.70
CA ALA A 38 -21.09 -1.16 -5.26
C ALA A 38 -20.88 -0.79 -3.78
N SER A 39 -21.82 -0.07 -3.16
CA SER A 39 -21.80 0.28 -1.74
C SER A 39 -21.65 -0.93 -0.81
N LYS A 40 -22.18 -2.11 -1.19
CA LYS A 40 -22.01 -3.35 -0.43
C LYS A 40 -20.66 -4.05 -0.67
N TRP A 41 -20.04 -3.82 -1.81
CA TRP A 41 -18.80 -4.48 -2.24
C TRP A 41 -17.56 -3.70 -1.84
N LEU A 42 -17.64 -2.36 -1.85
CA LEU A 42 -16.56 -1.46 -1.43
C LEU A 42 -15.93 -1.83 -0.07
N PRO A 43 -16.69 -2.08 1.02
CA PRO A 43 -16.09 -2.44 2.31
C PRO A 43 -15.38 -3.79 2.27
N VAL A 44 -15.89 -4.77 1.50
CA VAL A 44 -15.25 -6.08 1.32
C VAL A 44 -13.97 -5.95 0.51
N ILE A 45 -14.01 -5.20 -0.59
CA ILE A 45 -12.85 -4.90 -1.44
C ILE A 45 -11.80 -4.13 -0.63
N GLN A 46 -12.19 -3.18 0.21
CA GLN A 46 -11.26 -2.44 1.05
C GLN A 46 -10.60 -3.33 2.10
N ALA A 47 -11.39 -4.14 2.83
CA ALA A 47 -10.86 -5.00 3.89
C ALA A 47 -9.98 -6.13 3.33
N LYS A 48 -10.46 -6.86 2.32
CA LYS A 48 -9.68 -7.94 1.70
C LYS A 48 -8.55 -7.38 0.83
N GLY A 49 -8.79 -6.29 0.10
CA GLY A 49 -7.81 -5.68 -0.81
C GLY A 49 -6.54 -5.21 -0.10
N ILE A 50 -6.65 -4.65 1.11
CA ILE A 50 -5.46 -4.29 1.90
C ILE A 50 -4.66 -5.55 2.28
N ASN A 51 -5.31 -6.61 2.77
CA ASN A 51 -4.64 -7.85 3.15
C ASN A 51 -3.95 -8.53 1.94
N TRP A 52 -4.67 -8.60 0.81
CA TRP A 52 -4.11 -9.09 -0.45
C TRP A 52 -2.94 -8.22 -0.92
N GLY A 53 -3.05 -6.89 -0.86
CA GLY A 53 -2.00 -5.96 -1.24
C GLY A 53 -0.73 -6.15 -0.40
N VAL A 54 -0.85 -6.23 0.93
CA VAL A 54 0.29 -6.47 1.84
C VAL A 54 0.92 -7.84 1.56
N THR A 55 0.10 -8.86 1.29
CA THR A 55 0.59 -10.20 0.93
C THR A 55 1.40 -10.16 -0.37
N VAL A 56 0.90 -9.50 -1.42
CA VAL A 56 1.61 -9.35 -2.71
C VAL A 56 2.92 -8.60 -2.53
N ILE A 57 2.93 -7.50 -1.76
CA ILE A 57 4.15 -6.76 -1.43
C ILE A 57 5.15 -7.65 -0.68
N SER A 58 4.66 -8.43 0.29
CA SER A 58 5.50 -9.35 1.07
C SER A 58 6.14 -10.42 0.18
N VAL A 59 5.39 -10.99 -0.74
CA VAL A 59 5.94 -11.93 -1.74
C VAL A 59 7.02 -11.25 -2.57
N ALA A 60 6.78 -10.03 -3.07
CA ALA A 60 7.78 -9.30 -3.86
C ALA A 60 9.10 -9.07 -3.09
N ILE A 61 9.03 -8.80 -1.78
CA ILE A 61 10.20 -8.66 -0.91
C ILE A 61 10.95 -10.00 -0.73
N LEU A 62 10.24 -11.13 -0.72
CA LEU A 62 10.83 -12.47 -0.57
C LEU A 62 11.42 -13.04 -1.87
N ILE A 63 10.99 -12.58 -3.06
CA ILE A 63 11.52 -13.03 -4.36
C ILE A 63 13.05 -12.93 -4.47
N PRO A 64 13.74 -11.82 -4.15
CA PRO A 64 15.20 -11.75 -4.27
C PRO A 64 15.92 -12.75 -3.36
N ILE A 65 15.30 -13.14 -2.24
CA ILE A 65 15.83 -14.18 -1.35
C ILE A 65 15.64 -15.56 -2.00
N ALA A 66 14.45 -15.84 -2.54
CA ALA A 66 14.13 -17.11 -3.19
C ALA A 66 14.89 -17.35 -4.50
N THR A 67 15.23 -16.27 -5.22
CA THR A 67 16.00 -16.32 -6.48
C THR A 67 17.52 -16.34 -6.26
N GLY A 68 17.98 -16.28 -5.01
CA GLY A 68 19.40 -16.30 -4.65
C GLY A 68 20.15 -14.99 -4.93
N GLN A 69 19.44 -13.90 -5.23
CA GLN A 69 20.03 -12.56 -5.37
C GLN A 69 20.51 -12.01 -4.02
N ILE A 70 19.84 -12.41 -2.93
CA ILE A 70 20.22 -12.08 -1.55
C ILE A 70 20.48 -13.39 -0.81
N GLY A 71 21.74 -13.65 -0.48
CA GLY A 71 22.14 -14.81 0.30
C GLY A 71 22.10 -14.56 1.81
N PHE A 72 22.20 -15.63 2.59
CA PHE A 72 22.30 -15.54 4.05
C PHE A 72 23.51 -14.72 4.53
N LYS A 73 24.60 -14.74 3.74
CA LYS A 73 25.81 -13.94 3.99
C LYS A 73 25.54 -12.45 3.83
N ASP A 74 24.76 -12.04 2.83
CA ASP A 74 24.41 -10.64 2.59
C ASP A 74 23.50 -10.09 3.69
N LEU A 75 22.60 -10.93 4.19
CA LEU A 75 21.77 -10.61 5.35
C LEU A 75 22.64 -10.29 6.57
N ILE A 76 23.54 -11.21 6.94
CA ILE A 76 24.47 -11.01 8.07
C ILE A 76 25.37 -9.80 7.86
N ASN A 77 25.83 -9.57 6.63
CA ASN A 77 26.69 -8.43 6.32
C ASN A 77 25.94 -7.10 6.45
N THR A 78 24.65 -7.08 6.12
CA THR A 78 23.77 -5.91 6.30
C THR A 78 23.67 -5.51 7.78
N PHE A 79 23.58 -6.49 8.71
CA PHE A 79 23.58 -6.20 10.15
C PHE A 79 24.91 -5.65 10.69
N LYS A 80 26.02 -5.81 9.96
CA LYS A 80 27.33 -5.25 10.33
C LYS A 80 27.53 -3.82 9.83
N LEU A 81 26.79 -3.41 8.80
CA LEU A 81 26.90 -2.07 8.24
C LEU A 81 25.97 -1.08 8.98
N PRO A 82 26.44 0.14 9.29
CA PRO A 82 25.59 1.18 9.87
C PRO A 82 24.43 1.56 8.94
N ALA A 83 24.63 1.50 7.62
CA ALA A 83 23.55 1.70 6.64
C ALA A 83 22.45 0.63 6.73
N GLY A 84 22.80 -0.62 7.05
CA GLY A 84 21.84 -1.70 7.20
C GLY A 84 20.94 -1.51 8.43
N TRP A 85 21.51 -1.01 9.53
CA TRP A 85 20.71 -0.64 10.71
C TRP A 85 19.73 0.49 10.43
N ILE A 86 20.13 1.52 9.67
CA ILE A 86 19.23 2.60 9.25
C ILE A 86 18.09 2.03 8.39
N ALA A 87 18.40 1.14 7.45
CA ALA A 87 17.39 0.51 6.60
C ALA A 87 16.41 -0.35 7.42
N ILE A 88 16.90 -1.13 8.39
CA ILE A 88 16.06 -1.95 9.28
C ILE A 88 15.14 -1.05 10.12
N LEU A 89 15.68 -0.01 10.76
CA LEU A 89 14.90 0.91 11.59
C LEU A 89 13.84 1.65 10.76
N ALA A 90 14.19 2.11 9.57
CA ALA A 90 13.24 2.73 8.65
C ALA A 90 12.14 1.74 8.25
N GLY A 91 12.48 0.48 7.93
CA GLY A 91 11.52 -0.57 7.61
C GLY A 91 10.56 -0.86 8.77
N ILE A 92 11.08 -0.95 10.00
CA ILE A 92 10.26 -1.15 11.20
C ILE A 92 9.32 0.05 11.41
N ALA A 93 9.83 1.28 11.31
CA ALA A 93 9.02 2.48 11.45
C ALA A 93 7.89 2.53 10.41
N VAL A 94 8.20 2.24 9.14
CA VAL A 94 7.20 2.17 8.06
C VAL A 94 6.16 1.08 8.31
N ALA A 95 6.56 -0.10 8.79
CA ALA A 95 5.63 -1.19 9.09
C ALA A 95 4.66 -0.81 10.22
N ILE A 96 5.16 -0.16 11.28
CA ILE A 96 4.32 0.32 12.39
C ILE A 96 3.34 1.39 11.90
N LEU A 97 3.83 2.40 11.18
CA LEU A 97 2.99 3.48 10.64
C LEU A 97 1.94 2.96 9.67
N SER A 98 2.31 1.99 8.82
CA SER A 98 1.38 1.37 7.86
C SER A 98 0.28 0.60 8.59
N ARG A 99 0.62 -0.19 9.61
CA ARG A 99 -0.36 -0.88 10.45
C ARG A 99 -1.30 0.11 11.12
N TYR A 100 -0.75 1.13 11.78
CA TYR A 100 -1.55 2.11 12.51
C TYR A 100 -2.48 2.91 11.58
N GLY A 101 -1.98 3.30 10.40
CA GLY A 101 -2.79 3.96 9.37
C GLY A 101 -3.95 3.08 8.89
N VAL A 102 -3.69 1.81 8.62
CA VAL A 102 -4.75 0.85 8.23
C VAL A 102 -5.75 0.62 9.36
N ASP A 103 -5.29 0.47 10.61
CA ASP A 103 -6.15 0.30 11.78
C ASP A 103 -7.04 1.53 12.00
N GLN A 104 -6.50 2.75 11.83
CA GLN A 104 -7.28 4.00 11.95
C GLN A 104 -8.34 4.12 10.85
N LEU A 105 -8.01 3.75 9.61
CA LEU A 105 -8.96 3.68 8.48
C LEU A 105 -10.03 2.58 8.65
N ALA A 106 -9.78 1.61 9.52
CA ALA A 106 -10.76 0.58 9.89
C ALA A 106 -11.59 1.01 11.10
N ALA A 107 -11.03 1.76 12.05
CA ALA A 107 -11.70 2.25 13.25
C ALA A 107 -12.78 3.31 12.95
N ASP A 108 -12.55 4.18 11.97
CA ASP A 108 -13.53 5.19 11.48
C ASP A 108 -14.81 4.58 10.87
N ARG A 109 -14.88 3.24 10.73
CA ARG A 109 -16.03 2.50 10.18
C ARG A 109 -16.96 1.90 11.25
N LYS A 110 -16.73 2.12 12.55
CA LYS A 110 -17.64 1.73 13.64
C LYS A 110 -18.51 2.89 14.08
#